data_AF-A0A4U0GZ12-F1
#
_entry.id   AF-A0A4U0GZ12-F1
#
_cell.length_a   1.000
_cell.length_b   1.000
_cell.length_c   1.000
_cell.angle_alpha   90.00
_cell.angle_beta   90.00
_cell.angle_gamma   90.00
#
_symmetry.space_group_name_H-M   'P 1'
#
loop_
_entity.id
_entity.type
_entity.pdbx_description
1 polymer ?
#
loop_
_entity_poly.entity_id
_entity_poly.type
_entity_poly.pdbx_seq_one_letter_code
_entity_poly.pdbx_strand_id
1 'polypeptide(L)'
;MKKFLFGMFCLLFIQQGYGQQIDYRDIKNGDLIFVGAEKENLSGAINRVTQQSKDIAFDHVALLEIDNDSLFVLHASGKKGTVRESFWDFVRNQKKDSQQLAIFRLTEEYATSIPTAIQQAKKLLGKPYNYTYVLNDSSLYCSDYIERIFRTRNVFTLQPMTFVNPETGTTDAHWKTFYEKQGMEIPEGKLGCNPNGLAQSPHVSFIGNINLATHDSLLALRDSAILLFHTLNLEEAEGPIAQYYAFDQQDTITQNILREICISNLKKQKDPYINYKSILAWETKYPFTLNNADIQRVLLMESIKLGMAAFDQNNFEIVERYYRTITTTLSRSRSSEQFVGLANLDHLIYNYGLHTFYAKDFKKANRIFAVGNRYFPSDVAMKKMLTLSKQKLQ
;
A
#
# COMPACT_ATOMS: atom_id res chain seq x y z
N MET A 1 45.61 -33.89 46.16
CA MET A 1 45.29 -33.51 44.76
C MET A 1 43.89 -32.89 44.72
N LYS A 2 43.71 -31.93 43.82
CA LYS A 2 42.78 -30.77 43.83
C LYS A 2 41.31 -31.06 44.16
N LYS A 3 40.74 -30.30 45.09
CA LYS A 3 39.29 -30.11 45.30
C LYS A 3 38.77 -29.12 44.23
N PHE A 4 37.83 -29.52 43.39
CA PHE A 4 37.15 -28.62 42.46
C PHE A 4 35.92 -28.02 43.16
N LEU A 5 36.02 -26.74 43.49
CA LEU A 5 34.89 -25.90 43.90
C LEU A 5 34.22 -25.41 42.60
N PHE A 6 33.03 -25.91 42.26
CA PHE A 6 32.28 -25.38 41.13
C PHE A 6 31.39 -24.23 41.63
N GLY A 7 31.87 -23.00 41.42
CA GLY A 7 31.12 -21.78 41.72
C GLY A 7 29.94 -21.63 40.77
N MET A 8 28.73 -21.57 41.33
CA MET A 8 27.52 -21.24 40.60
C MET A 8 27.51 -19.74 40.29
N PHE A 9 27.92 -19.39 39.08
CA PHE A 9 27.90 -18.01 38.58
C PHE A 9 26.47 -17.69 38.13
N CYS A 10 25.63 -17.20 39.04
CA CYS A 10 24.34 -16.61 38.70
C CYS A 10 24.58 -15.28 37.96
N LEU A 11 24.57 -15.34 36.62
CA LEU A 11 24.40 -14.17 35.77
C LEU A 11 22.98 -13.61 35.97
N LEU A 12 22.87 -12.63 36.86
CA LEU A 12 21.72 -11.72 36.91
C LEU A 12 21.71 -10.92 35.60
N PHE A 13 20.90 -11.36 34.64
CA PHE A 13 20.50 -10.53 33.52
C PHE A 13 19.67 -9.38 34.06
N ILE A 14 20.32 -8.21 34.22
CA ILE A 14 19.62 -6.93 34.31
C ILE A 14 19.05 -6.68 32.92
N GLN A 15 17.85 -7.18 32.64
CA GLN A 15 17.08 -6.70 31.50
C GLN A 15 16.65 -5.26 31.82
N GLN A 16 17.45 -4.32 31.31
CA GLN A 16 16.96 -2.95 31.13
C GLN A 16 15.75 -3.04 30.20
N GLY A 17 14.59 -2.61 30.70
CA GLY A 17 13.32 -2.60 29.97
C GLY A 17 13.38 -1.63 28.80
N TYR A 18 13.94 -2.07 27.67
CA TYR A 18 13.61 -1.50 26.38
C TYR A 18 12.17 -1.93 26.09
N GLY A 19 11.24 -0.98 26.08
CA GLY A 19 9.83 -1.25 25.76
C GLY A 19 9.73 -2.07 24.48
N GLN A 20 9.00 -3.18 24.54
CA GLN A 20 8.84 -4.14 23.46
C GLN A 20 8.54 -3.42 22.14
N GLN A 21 9.40 -3.58 21.14
CA GLN A 21 9.21 -3.05 19.79
C GLN A 21 8.62 -4.15 18.90
N ILE A 22 7.71 -3.78 18.01
CA ILE A 22 7.17 -4.70 17.00
C ILE A 22 7.26 -4.11 15.59
N ASP A 23 7.29 -5.01 14.61
CA ASP A 23 7.16 -4.64 13.21
C ASP A 23 5.69 -4.51 12.83
N TYR A 24 5.36 -3.62 11.89
CA TYR A 24 3.98 -3.49 11.40
C TYR A 24 3.46 -4.80 10.76
N ARG A 25 4.36 -5.67 10.30
CA ARG A 25 4.02 -7.01 9.77
C ARG A 25 3.50 -7.97 10.84
N ASP A 26 3.74 -7.68 12.12
CA ASP A 26 3.23 -8.46 13.26
C ASP A 26 1.81 -8.05 13.68
N ILE A 27 1.27 -7.00 13.05
CA ILE A 27 -0.11 -6.53 13.25
C ILE A 27 -1.08 -7.59 12.77
N LYS A 28 -2.17 -7.76 13.52
CA LYS A 28 -3.27 -8.66 13.20
C LYS A 28 -4.56 -7.87 13.07
N ASN A 29 -5.49 -8.44 12.32
CA ASN A 29 -6.87 -7.97 12.27
C ASN A 29 -7.44 -7.84 13.68
N GLY A 30 -8.00 -6.68 14.02
CA GLY A 30 -8.59 -6.43 15.33
C GLY A 30 -7.63 -5.90 16.39
N ASP A 31 -6.34 -5.74 16.08
CA ASP A 31 -5.43 -5.00 16.94
C ASP A 31 -5.91 -3.56 17.12
N LEU A 32 -5.63 -2.99 18.29
CA LEU A 32 -5.88 -1.59 18.60
C LEU A 32 -4.55 -0.83 18.57
N ILE A 33 -4.57 0.32 17.91
CA ILE A 33 -3.44 1.26 17.93
C ILE A 33 -3.79 2.46 18.80
N PHE A 34 -2.94 2.71 19.78
CA PHE A 34 -3.03 3.84 20.70
C PHE A 34 -1.94 4.86 20.38
N VAL A 35 -2.29 6.14 20.44
CA VAL A 35 -1.37 7.26 20.18
C VAL A 35 -1.02 7.94 21.50
N GLY A 36 0.27 8.11 21.75
CA GLY A 36 0.79 8.70 22.97
C GLY A 36 0.40 10.18 23.11
N ALA A 37 -0.08 10.57 24.29
CA ALA A 37 -0.51 11.93 24.57
C ALA A 37 0.66 12.92 24.60
N GLU A 38 0.48 14.09 23.98
CA GLU A 38 1.35 15.26 24.24
C GLU A 38 1.14 15.81 25.66
N LYS A 39 2.16 16.47 26.23
CA LYS A 39 2.11 16.96 27.62
C LYS A 39 1.26 18.23 27.82
N GLU A 40 1.12 19.10 26.82
CA GLU A 40 0.63 20.48 27.04
C GLU A 40 -0.78 20.79 26.47
N ASN A 41 -1.24 20.07 25.46
CA ASN A 41 -2.49 20.36 24.75
C ASN A 41 -3.70 19.58 25.33
N LEU A 42 -4.80 19.46 24.58
CA LEU A 42 -5.97 18.63 24.93
C LEU A 42 -5.54 17.22 25.38
N SER A 43 -4.55 16.65 24.73
CA SER A 43 -3.90 15.39 25.09
C SER A 43 -3.37 15.38 26.53
N GLY A 44 -2.75 16.49 26.96
CA GLY A 44 -2.27 16.67 28.32
C GLY A 44 -3.42 16.80 29.33
N ALA A 45 -4.51 17.48 28.96
CA ALA A 45 -5.70 17.60 29.81
C ALA A 45 -6.46 16.27 29.96
N ILE A 46 -6.56 15.48 28.89
CA ILE A 46 -7.07 14.11 28.92
C ILE A 46 -6.17 13.29 29.83
N ASN A 47 -4.85 13.36 29.66
CA ASN A 47 -3.93 12.58 30.47
C ASN A 47 -4.07 12.89 31.97
N ARG A 48 -4.02 14.16 32.37
CA ARG A 48 -4.05 14.58 33.79
C ARG A 48 -5.24 14.03 34.57
N VAL A 49 -6.38 13.78 33.92
CA VAL A 49 -7.60 13.32 34.60
C VAL A 49 -7.91 11.83 34.36
N THR A 50 -7.20 11.17 33.44
CA THR A 50 -7.47 9.76 33.07
C THR A 50 -6.33 8.79 33.38
N GLN A 51 -5.15 9.29 33.76
CA GLN A 51 -3.97 8.49 34.05
C GLN A 51 -4.09 7.76 35.41
N GLN A 52 -3.89 6.44 35.40
CA GLN A 52 -3.85 5.61 36.62
C GLN A 52 -2.47 4.95 36.86
N SER A 53 -1.57 4.96 35.86
CA SER A 53 -0.20 4.42 35.92
C SER A 53 0.80 5.42 35.32
N LYS A 54 2.03 5.45 35.85
CA LYS A 54 3.06 6.47 35.52
C LYS A 54 3.69 6.35 34.14
N ASP A 55 3.55 5.22 33.45
CA ASP A 55 4.51 4.91 32.38
C ASP A 55 4.09 5.31 30.96
N ILE A 56 2.80 5.25 30.57
CA ILE A 56 2.36 5.73 29.23
C ILE A 56 0.91 6.25 29.28
N ALA A 57 0.68 7.37 28.61
CA ALA A 57 -0.61 8.03 28.45
C ALA A 57 -1.02 8.12 26.98
N PHE A 58 -2.29 7.96 26.69
CA PHE A 58 -2.85 7.98 25.33
C PHE A 58 -3.95 9.02 25.17
N ASP A 59 -3.98 9.69 24.02
CA ASP A 59 -5.02 10.67 23.66
C ASP A 59 -5.93 10.19 22.51
N HIS A 60 -5.51 9.15 21.79
CA HIS A 60 -6.25 8.60 20.67
C HIS A 60 -6.14 7.08 20.61
N VAL A 61 -7.18 6.45 20.06
CA VAL A 61 -7.27 5.00 19.86
C VAL A 61 -7.98 4.69 18.55
N ALA A 62 -7.58 3.61 17.89
CA ALA A 62 -8.16 3.15 16.63
C ALA A 62 -8.13 1.62 16.49
N LEU A 63 -8.97 1.09 15.60
CA LEU A 63 -9.00 -0.32 15.21
C LEU A 63 -8.16 -0.54 13.95
N LEU A 64 -7.34 -1.58 13.94
CA LEU A 64 -6.58 -2.02 12.77
C LEU A 64 -7.32 -3.11 12.00
N GLU A 65 -7.38 -2.95 10.68
CA GLU A 65 -7.97 -3.90 9.75
C GLU A 65 -6.97 -4.25 8.64
N ILE A 66 -6.81 -5.55 8.39
CA ILE A 66 -6.15 -6.12 7.23
C ILE A 66 -7.24 -6.61 6.27
N ASP A 67 -7.28 -6.03 5.07
CA ASP A 67 -8.25 -6.33 4.02
C ASP A 67 -7.51 -6.46 2.68
N ASN A 68 -7.56 -7.65 2.05
CA ASN A 68 -6.83 -8.00 0.82
C ASN A 68 -5.35 -7.58 0.84
N ASP A 69 -4.62 -7.99 1.89
CA ASP A 69 -3.20 -7.67 2.13
C ASP A 69 -2.89 -6.18 2.36
N SER A 70 -3.88 -5.30 2.45
CA SER A 70 -3.70 -3.89 2.80
C SER A 70 -4.06 -3.63 4.26
N LEU A 71 -3.29 -2.77 4.94
CA LEU A 71 -3.52 -2.39 6.34
C LEU A 71 -4.21 -1.02 6.45
N PHE A 72 -5.31 -0.99 7.20
CA PHE A 72 -6.18 0.17 7.39
C PHE A 72 -6.37 0.49 8.87
N VAL A 73 -6.68 1.75 9.14
CA VAL A 73 -7.04 2.28 10.46
C VAL A 73 -8.48 2.77 10.41
N LEU A 74 -9.34 2.22 11.28
CA LEU A 74 -10.71 2.66 11.48
C LEU A 74 -10.82 3.41 12.81
N HIS A 75 -11.16 4.69 12.75
CA HIS A 75 -11.18 5.56 13.93
C HIS A 75 -12.10 6.77 13.78
N ALA A 76 -12.38 7.46 14.89
CA ALA A 76 -12.98 8.79 14.88
C ALA A 76 -11.90 9.85 15.06
N SER A 77 -11.72 10.75 14.10
CA SER A 77 -10.77 11.86 14.16
C SER A 77 -11.49 13.21 14.13
N GLY A 78 -10.91 14.23 14.78
CA GLY A 78 -11.50 15.57 14.77
C GLY A 78 -11.67 16.13 13.35
N LYS A 79 -10.73 15.86 12.44
CA LYS A 79 -10.77 16.41 11.08
C LYS A 79 -11.72 15.69 10.13
N LYS A 80 -11.87 14.36 10.26
CA LYS A 80 -12.59 13.53 9.28
C LYS A 80 -13.85 12.87 9.84
N GLY A 81 -14.13 12.99 11.14
CA GLY A 81 -15.15 12.18 11.79
C GLY A 81 -14.73 10.71 11.85
N THR A 82 -15.69 9.78 11.82
CA THR A 82 -15.42 8.36 11.72
C THR A 82 -14.99 7.97 10.31
N VAL A 83 -13.78 7.45 10.17
CA VAL A 83 -13.14 7.22 8.88
C VAL A 83 -12.37 5.91 8.88
N ARG A 84 -12.22 5.34 7.68
CA ARG A 84 -11.29 4.28 7.36
C ARG A 84 -10.22 4.86 6.44
N GLU A 85 -8.98 4.87 6.88
CA GLU A 85 -7.86 5.37 6.07
C GLU A 85 -6.70 4.37 6.05
N SER A 86 -5.77 4.56 5.11
CA SER A 86 -4.54 3.76 5.05
C SER A 86 -3.76 3.91 6.35
N PHE A 87 -3.21 2.80 6.86
CA PHE A 87 -2.34 2.82 8.04
C PHE A 87 -1.18 3.80 7.88
N TRP A 88 -0.60 3.87 6.69
CA TRP A 88 0.52 4.78 6.42
C TRP A 88 0.09 6.24 6.43
N ASP A 89 -1.12 6.56 5.97
CA ASP A 89 -1.66 7.93 6.02
C ASP A 89 -1.89 8.37 7.47
N PHE A 90 -2.44 7.46 8.29
CA PHE A 90 -2.61 7.67 9.71
C PHE A 90 -1.26 7.91 10.41
N VAL A 91 -0.28 7.03 10.21
CA VAL A 91 1.06 7.15 10.81
C VAL A 91 1.74 8.47 10.45
N ARG A 92 1.64 8.91 9.19
CA ARG A 92 2.21 10.20 8.75
C ARG A 92 1.59 11.40 9.45
N ASN A 93 0.31 11.34 9.79
CA ASN A 93 -0.35 12.42 10.52
C ASN A 93 0.13 12.50 11.98
N GLN A 94 0.37 11.36 12.64
CA GLN A 94 0.86 11.34 14.04
C GLN A 94 2.35 11.72 14.16
N LYS A 95 3.15 11.49 13.11
CA LYS A 95 4.58 11.85 13.11
C LYS A 95 4.85 13.35 13.18
N LYS A 96 3.95 14.20 12.66
CA LYS A 96 4.07 15.66 12.81
C LYS A 96 4.13 16.08 14.27
N ASP A 97 3.55 15.27 15.14
CA ASP A 97 3.34 15.54 16.56
C ASP A 97 4.31 14.69 17.44
N SER A 98 5.25 13.95 16.84
CA SER A 98 6.26 13.11 17.53
C SER A 98 5.69 12.09 18.53
N GLN A 99 4.48 11.57 18.27
CA GLN A 99 3.77 10.70 19.21
C GLN A 99 4.16 9.22 19.08
N GLN A 100 4.20 8.52 20.23
CA GLN A 100 4.42 7.08 20.28
C GLN A 100 3.18 6.31 19.79
N LEU A 101 3.37 5.24 19.00
CA LEU A 101 2.29 4.34 18.58
C LEU A 101 2.42 2.99 19.27
N ALA A 102 1.45 2.67 20.12
CA ALA A 102 1.40 1.44 20.91
C ALA A 102 0.33 0.49 20.37
N ILE A 103 0.68 -0.78 20.17
CA ILE A 103 -0.25 -1.83 19.75
C ILE A 103 -0.71 -2.65 20.94
N PHE A 104 -2.02 -2.80 21.02
CA PHE A 104 -2.71 -3.67 21.95
C PHE A 104 -3.52 -4.70 21.18
N ARG A 105 -3.68 -5.87 21.75
CA ARG A 105 -4.45 -6.97 21.15
C ARG A 105 -5.43 -7.50 22.15
N LEU A 106 -6.63 -7.82 21.68
CA LEU A 106 -7.62 -8.50 22.50
C LEU A 106 -7.08 -9.84 23.01
N THR A 107 -7.42 -10.19 24.25
CA THR A 107 -7.13 -11.52 24.79
C THR A 107 -7.85 -12.59 23.98
N GLU A 108 -7.40 -13.84 24.09
CA GLU A 108 -7.96 -14.97 23.34
C GLU A 108 -9.48 -15.13 23.55
N GLU A 109 -9.96 -14.82 24.77
CA GLU A 109 -11.39 -14.82 25.13
C GLU A 109 -12.22 -13.92 24.20
N TYR A 110 -11.69 -12.74 23.86
CA TYR A 110 -12.41 -11.74 23.06
C TYR A 110 -12.02 -11.75 21.58
N ALA A 111 -11.05 -12.56 21.15
CA ALA A 111 -10.62 -12.62 19.75
C ALA A 111 -11.77 -12.94 18.77
N THR A 112 -12.76 -13.74 19.21
CA THR A 112 -13.94 -14.07 18.38
C THR A 112 -14.89 -12.89 18.14
N SER A 113 -14.71 -11.76 18.84
CA SER A 113 -15.48 -10.53 18.62
C SER A 113 -15.02 -9.74 17.40
N ILE A 114 -13.77 -9.92 16.96
CA ILE A 114 -13.10 -9.10 15.95
C ILE A 114 -13.88 -9.01 14.62
N PRO A 115 -14.38 -10.11 14.01
CA PRO A 115 -15.11 -10.01 12.75
C PRO A 115 -16.40 -9.19 12.88
N THR A 116 -17.09 -9.31 14.02
CA THR A 116 -18.31 -8.53 14.29
C THR A 116 -17.95 -7.06 14.51
N ALA A 117 -16.89 -6.77 15.26
CA ALA A 117 -16.45 -5.41 15.52
C ALA A 117 -16.03 -4.68 14.24
N ILE A 118 -15.29 -5.32 13.33
CA ILE A 118 -14.95 -4.76 12.01
C ILE A 118 -16.21 -4.46 11.20
N GLN A 119 -17.21 -5.35 11.21
CA GLN A 119 -18.48 -5.10 10.54
C GLN A 119 -19.21 -3.88 11.13
N GLN A 120 -19.24 -3.75 12.46
CA GLN A 120 -19.87 -2.60 13.13
C GLN A 120 -19.09 -1.32 12.86
N ALA A 121 -17.76 -1.36 12.87
CA ALA A 121 -16.91 -0.23 12.54
C ALA A 121 -17.26 0.33 11.16
N LYS A 122 -17.37 -0.53 10.16
CA LYS A 122 -17.78 -0.13 8.80
C LYS A 122 -19.17 0.52 8.74
N LYS A 123 -20.13 0.06 9.56
CA LYS A 123 -21.49 0.68 9.64
C LYS A 123 -21.48 2.07 10.29
N LEU A 124 -20.48 2.37 11.11
CA LEU A 124 -20.39 3.62 11.86
C LEU A 124 -19.54 4.69 11.15
N LEU A 125 -18.99 4.40 9.96
CA LEU A 125 -18.22 5.36 9.16
C LEU A 125 -19.07 6.55 8.68
N GLY A 126 -18.44 7.72 8.55
CA GLY A 126 -19.06 8.97 8.07
C GLY A 126 -19.78 9.81 9.15
N LYS A 127 -19.75 9.40 10.42
CA LYS A 127 -20.31 10.18 11.53
C LYS A 127 -19.38 11.34 11.90
N PRO A 128 -19.92 12.52 12.24
CA PRO A 128 -19.13 13.63 12.77
C PRO A 128 -18.37 13.28 14.05
N TYR A 129 -17.28 14.02 14.31
CA TYR A 129 -16.55 13.90 15.56
C TYR A 129 -17.31 14.54 16.72
N ASN A 130 -17.35 13.85 17.85
CA ASN A 130 -18.00 14.36 19.07
C ASN A 130 -17.02 15.16 19.93
N TYR A 131 -17.08 16.49 19.84
CA TYR A 131 -16.25 17.39 20.65
C TYR A 131 -16.75 17.60 22.08
N THR A 132 -17.98 17.19 22.40
CA THR A 132 -18.52 17.37 23.77
C THR A 132 -18.07 16.26 24.72
N TYR A 133 -17.56 15.15 24.17
CA TYR A 133 -17.24 13.92 24.89
C TYR A 133 -18.42 13.28 25.65
N VAL A 134 -19.63 13.84 25.54
CA VAL A 134 -20.86 13.25 26.06
C VAL A 134 -21.42 12.27 25.04
N LEU A 135 -21.58 11.01 25.45
CA LEU A 135 -22.08 9.93 24.58
C LEU A 135 -23.41 10.31 23.90
N ASN A 136 -23.49 10.12 22.60
CA ASN A 136 -24.70 10.28 21.81
C ASN A 136 -24.63 9.40 20.53
N ASP A 137 -25.71 9.34 19.76
CA ASP A 137 -25.78 8.51 18.54
C ASP A 137 -25.37 9.22 17.24
N SER A 138 -25.34 10.56 17.27
CA SER A 138 -25.14 11.39 16.09
C SER A 138 -23.67 11.63 15.76
N SER A 139 -22.79 11.60 16.76
CA SER A 139 -21.35 11.88 16.64
C SER A 139 -20.56 10.99 17.60
N LEU A 140 -19.32 10.65 17.24
CA LEU A 140 -18.48 9.74 18.02
C LEU A 140 -17.08 10.36 18.22
N TYR A 141 -16.50 10.15 19.40
CA TYR A 141 -15.07 10.37 19.65
C TYR A 141 -14.32 9.04 19.60
N CYS A 142 -12.99 9.07 19.66
CA CYS A 142 -12.14 7.92 19.35
C CYS A 142 -12.43 6.68 20.21
N SER A 143 -12.48 6.84 21.54
CA SER A 143 -12.78 5.72 22.45
C SER A 143 -14.24 5.31 22.45
N ASP A 144 -15.21 6.22 22.26
CA ASP A 144 -16.63 5.85 22.06
C ASP A 144 -16.80 5.01 20.78
N TYR A 145 -16.13 5.39 19.70
CA TYR A 145 -16.13 4.58 18.48
C TYR A 145 -15.63 3.15 18.74
N ILE A 146 -14.53 2.98 19.48
CA ILE A 146 -13.99 1.65 19.82
C ILE A 146 -14.89 0.89 20.78
N GLU A 147 -15.37 1.51 21.85
CA GLU A 147 -16.28 0.83 22.77
C GLU A 147 -17.57 0.41 22.05
N ARG A 148 -18.14 1.28 21.21
CA ARG A 148 -19.40 1.03 20.51
C ARG A 148 -19.32 -0.11 19.50
N ILE A 149 -18.18 -0.32 18.82
CA ILE A 149 -18.01 -1.46 17.90
C ILE A 149 -17.85 -2.79 18.63
N PHE A 150 -17.40 -2.77 19.88
CA PHE A 150 -17.22 -3.97 20.70
C PHE A 150 -18.34 -4.18 21.74
N ARG A 151 -19.27 -3.23 21.89
CA ARG A 151 -20.32 -3.21 22.92
C ARG A 151 -21.15 -4.48 22.98
N THR A 152 -21.49 -5.08 21.82
CA THR A 152 -22.31 -6.31 21.78
C THR A 152 -21.62 -7.53 22.43
N ARG A 153 -20.30 -7.46 22.64
CA ARG A 153 -19.49 -8.50 23.27
C ARG A 153 -18.93 -8.05 24.63
N ASN A 154 -19.33 -6.88 25.14
CA ASN A 154 -18.92 -6.35 26.44
C ASN A 154 -17.39 -6.34 26.66
N VAL A 155 -16.60 -6.07 25.61
CA VAL A 155 -15.13 -5.99 25.70
C VAL A 155 -14.67 -4.80 26.53
N PHE A 156 -15.45 -3.72 26.52
CA PHE A 156 -15.13 -2.48 27.22
C PHE A 156 -16.35 -2.01 28.00
N THR A 157 -16.08 -1.41 29.15
CA THR A 157 -17.12 -0.94 30.08
C THR A 157 -17.03 0.56 30.20
N LEU A 158 -18.18 1.24 30.01
CA LEU A 158 -18.29 2.68 30.28
C LEU A 158 -18.10 2.94 31.77
N GLN A 159 -17.33 3.98 32.09
CA GLN A 159 -17.04 4.40 33.45
C GLN A 159 -17.60 5.81 33.70
N PRO A 160 -17.96 6.16 34.94
CA PRO A 160 -18.20 7.55 35.31
C PRO A 160 -16.97 8.40 34.95
N MET A 161 -17.17 9.41 34.11
CA MET A 161 -16.12 10.33 33.72
C MET A 161 -15.72 11.20 34.90
N THR A 162 -14.44 11.51 35.00
CA THR A 162 -13.94 12.53 35.91
C THR A 162 -13.08 13.54 35.19
N PHE A 163 -13.24 14.80 35.57
CA PHE A 163 -12.44 15.93 35.12
C PHE A 163 -11.65 16.54 36.28
N VAL A 164 -11.64 15.84 37.42
CA VAL A 164 -10.86 16.18 38.62
C VAL A 164 -9.41 15.78 38.40
N ASN A 165 -8.51 16.74 38.63
CA ASN A 165 -7.09 16.46 38.65
C ASN A 165 -6.77 15.72 39.97
N PRO A 166 -6.24 14.48 39.92
CA PRO A 166 -6.02 13.65 41.10
C PRO A 166 -4.95 14.21 42.05
N GLU A 167 -4.02 15.04 41.55
CA GLU A 167 -3.00 15.69 42.36
C GLU A 167 -3.57 16.84 43.19
N THR A 168 -4.53 17.57 42.63
CA THR A 168 -5.12 18.76 43.28
C THR A 168 -6.45 18.47 44.00
N GLY A 169 -7.12 17.37 43.64
CA GLY A 169 -8.47 17.07 44.11
C GLY A 169 -9.56 18.02 43.59
N THR A 170 -9.24 18.89 42.62
CA THR A 170 -10.19 19.85 42.04
C THR A 170 -10.31 19.67 40.53
N THR A 171 -11.41 20.12 39.93
CA THR A 171 -11.61 20.06 38.48
C THR A 171 -10.52 20.85 37.74
N ASP A 172 -9.89 20.20 36.76
CA ASP A 172 -8.78 20.76 35.97
C ASP A 172 -9.20 22.05 35.25
N ALA A 173 -8.33 23.06 35.28
CA ALA A 173 -8.61 24.38 34.72
C ALA A 173 -8.87 24.35 33.20
N HIS A 174 -8.23 23.41 32.48
CA HIS A 174 -8.48 23.23 31.05
C HIS A 174 -9.92 22.82 30.81
N TRP A 175 -10.41 21.81 31.54
CA TRP A 175 -11.77 21.30 31.38
C TRP A 175 -12.84 22.31 31.80
N LYS A 176 -12.60 23.10 32.86
CA LYS A 176 -13.48 24.24 33.21
C LYS A 176 -13.64 25.20 32.03
N THR A 177 -12.51 25.67 31.50
CA THR A 177 -12.48 26.62 30.37
C THR A 177 -13.12 26.02 29.12
N PHE A 178 -12.87 24.73 28.87
CA PHE A 178 -13.37 24.01 27.69
C PHE A 178 -14.90 23.94 27.67
N TYR A 179 -15.53 23.51 28.77
CA TYR A 179 -16.98 23.38 28.84
C TYR A 179 -17.67 24.74 29.00
N GLU A 180 -17.06 25.70 29.69
CA GLU A 180 -17.56 27.08 29.77
C GLU A 180 -17.66 27.72 28.38
N LYS A 181 -16.64 27.57 27.53
CA LYS A 181 -16.66 28.06 26.14
C LYS A 181 -17.77 27.44 25.27
N GLN A 182 -18.23 26.25 25.64
CA GLN A 182 -19.33 25.56 24.96
C GLN A 182 -20.70 25.88 25.56
N GLY A 183 -20.75 26.66 26.65
CA GLY A 183 -21.99 26.90 27.40
C GLY A 183 -22.55 25.62 28.03
N MET A 184 -21.68 24.68 28.39
CA MET A 184 -22.05 23.37 28.91
C MET A 184 -21.58 23.20 30.36
N GLU A 185 -22.35 22.44 31.14
CA GLU A 185 -21.88 21.91 32.41
C GLU A 185 -20.85 20.79 32.15
N ILE A 186 -19.85 20.73 33.02
CA ILE A 186 -18.85 19.67 33.02
C ILE A 186 -19.57 18.33 33.31
N PRO A 187 -19.47 17.31 32.44
CA PRO A 187 -20.24 16.08 32.56
C PRO A 187 -19.62 15.11 33.59
N GLU A 188 -19.24 15.63 34.77
CA GLU A 188 -18.70 14.85 35.88
C GLU A 188 -19.69 13.75 36.29
N GLY A 189 -19.19 12.53 36.47
CA GLY A 189 -19.98 11.36 36.85
C GLY A 189 -20.85 10.74 35.76
N LYS A 190 -21.01 11.39 34.59
CA LYS A 190 -21.71 10.77 33.44
C LYS A 190 -20.90 9.61 32.88
N LEU A 191 -21.57 8.59 32.36
CA LEU A 191 -20.89 7.46 31.72
C LEU A 191 -20.16 7.90 30.44
N GLY A 192 -18.94 7.42 30.29
CA GLY A 192 -18.08 7.65 29.13
C GLY A 192 -16.93 6.66 29.08
N CYS A 193 -16.01 6.87 28.14
CA CYS A 193 -14.77 6.11 28.05
C CYS A 193 -13.64 6.99 27.50
N ASN A 194 -12.40 6.59 27.72
CA ASN A 194 -11.23 7.31 27.21
C ASN A 194 -10.15 6.30 26.80
N PRO A 195 -9.18 6.69 25.94
CA PRO A 195 -8.12 5.79 25.48
C PRO A 195 -7.38 5.09 26.63
N ASN A 196 -7.02 5.80 27.70
CA ASN A 196 -6.30 5.21 28.84
C ASN A 196 -7.12 4.13 29.56
N GLY A 197 -8.42 4.35 29.74
CA GLY A 197 -9.33 3.37 30.31
C GLY A 197 -9.50 2.13 29.43
N LEU A 198 -9.53 2.29 28.10
CA LEU A 198 -9.56 1.14 27.19
C LEU A 198 -8.26 0.35 27.20
N ALA A 199 -7.10 1.03 27.23
CA ALA A 199 -5.79 0.41 27.30
C ALA A 199 -5.54 -0.38 28.60
N GLN A 200 -6.21 -0.01 29.69
CA GLN A 200 -6.15 -0.69 30.99
C GLN A 200 -7.17 -1.82 31.14
N SER A 201 -8.03 -2.03 30.14
CA SER A 201 -8.99 -3.13 30.17
C SER A 201 -8.25 -4.47 30.30
N PRO A 202 -8.68 -5.39 31.19
CA PRO A 202 -8.08 -6.72 31.29
C PRO A 202 -8.31 -7.57 30.03
N HIS A 203 -9.13 -7.08 29.09
CA HIS A 203 -9.47 -7.73 27.84
C HIS A 203 -8.52 -7.39 26.70
N VAL A 204 -7.51 -6.53 26.94
CA VAL A 204 -6.44 -6.23 25.99
C VAL A 204 -5.06 -6.41 26.62
N SER A 205 -4.10 -6.81 25.82
CA SER A 205 -2.69 -6.94 26.20
C SER A 205 -1.83 -6.04 25.33
N PHE A 206 -0.88 -5.33 25.93
CA PHE A 206 0.15 -4.60 25.20
C PHE A 206 1.05 -5.58 24.43
N ILE A 207 1.21 -5.35 23.13
CA ILE A 207 2.03 -6.17 22.24
C ILE A 207 3.37 -5.51 21.95
N GLY A 208 3.41 -4.18 21.92
CA GLY A 208 4.63 -3.42 21.69
C GLY A 208 4.38 -2.07 21.05
N ASN A 209 5.43 -1.26 21.01
CA ASN A 209 5.45 -0.02 20.25
C ASN A 209 5.90 -0.30 18.81
N ILE A 210 5.28 0.38 17.85
CA ILE A 210 5.73 0.28 16.46
C ILE A 210 7.04 1.04 16.31
N ASN A 211 8.08 0.35 15.82
CA ASN A 211 9.31 1.01 15.44
C ASN A 211 9.14 1.68 14.06
N LEU A 212 9.05 3.00 14.06
CA LEU A 212 8.89 3.80 12.85
C LEU A 212 10.22 4.32 12.26
N ALA A 213 11.36 4.05 12.88
CA ALA A 213 12.66 4.62 12.50
C ALA A 213 13.15 4.09 11.13
N THR A 214 12.84 2.83 10.80
CA THR A 214 13.09 2.27 9.46
C THR A 214 12.18 2.89 8.40
N HIS A 215 11.01 3.40 8.78
CA HIS A 215 10.07 4.03 7.86
C HIS A 215 10.47 5.47 7.50
N ASP A 216 11.14 6.22 8.38
CA ASP A 216 11.57 7.61 8.10
C ASP A 216 12.57 7.68 6.94
N SER A 217 13.58 6.81 6.95
CA SER A 217 14.55 6.75 5.86
C SER A 217 13.90 6.30 4.56
N LEU A 218 12.97 5.34 4.62
CA LEU A 218 12.29 4.83 3.43
C LEU A 218 11.30 5.85 2.85
N LEU A 219 10.53 6.55 3.67
CA LEU A 219 9.66 7.64 3.20
C LEU A 219 10.48 8.78 2.58
N ALA A 220 11.60 9.16 3.20
CA ALA A 220 12.48 10.17 2.63
C ALA A 220 13.02 9.75 1.24
N LEU A 221 13.29 8.45 1.05
CA LEU A 221 13.65 7.90 -0.27
C LEU A 221 12.49 8.03 -1.27
N ARG A 222 11.25 7.75 -0.85
CA ARG A 222 10.07 7.92 -1.70
C ARG A 222 9.85 9.39 -2.09
N ASP A 223 9.91 10.31 -1.14
CA ASP A 223 9.68 11.73 -1.40
C ASP A 223 10.81 12.33 -2.25
N SER A 224 12.05 11.88 -2.04
CA SER A 224 13.18 12.18 -2.92
C SER A 224 12.94 11.69 -4.35
N ALA A 225 12.49 10.45 -4.52
CA ALA A 225 12.13 9.92 -5.83
C ALA A 225 10.98 10.67 -6.51
N ILE A 226 9.96 11.10 -5.76
CA ILE A 226 8.86 11.92 -6.30
C ILE A 226 9.39 13.26 -6.80
N LEU A 227 10.29 13.91 -6.04
CA LEU A 227 10.91 15.15 -6.45
C LEU A 227 11.73 14.96 -7.74
N LEU A 228 12.58 13.92 -7.79
CA LEU A 228 13.38 13.58 -8.96
C LEU A 228 12.50 13.25 -10.18
N PHE A 229 11.38 12.57 -9.96
CA PHE A 229 10.40 12.29 -11.00
C PHE A 229 9.80 13.59 -11.58
N HIS A 230 9.40 14.53 -10.73
CA HIS A 230 8.87 15.83 -11.17
C HIS A 230 9.91 16.71 -11.85
N THR A 231 11.20 16.59 -11.51
CA THR A 231 12.31 17.30 -12.18
C THR A 231 12.85 16.56 -13.40
N LEU A 232 12.19 15.48 -13.85
CA LEU A 232 12.57 14.65 -15.00
C LEU A 232 13.92 13.90 -14.85
N ASN A 233 14.44 13.78 -13.62
CA ASN A 233 15.65 13.04 -13.28
C ASN A 233 15.33 11.55 -12.99
N LEU A 234 14.74 10.87 -13.97
CA LEU A 234 14.22 9.49 -13.80
C LEU A 234 15.28 8.43 -13.47
N GLU A 235 16.52 8.64 -13.91
CA GLU A 235 17.63 7.71 -13.66
C GLU A 235 18.05 7.71 -12.18
N GLU A 236 18.09 8.91 -11.57
CA GLU A 236 18.37 9.06 -10.15
C GLU A 236 17.18 8.63 -9.29
N ALA A 237 15.96 8.70 -9.81
CA ALA A 237 14.75 8.29 -9.10
C ALA A 237 14.65 6.78 -8.86
N GLU A 238 15.25 5.94 -9.72
CA GLU A 238 15.09 4.46 -9.64
C GLU A 238 15.62 3.89 -8.33
N GLY A 239 16.80 4.32 -7.87
CA GLY A 239 17.42 3.78 -6.66
C GLY A 239 16.55 3.96 -5.41
N PRO A 240 16.19 5.21 -5.06
CA PRO A 240 15.34 5.48 -3.90
C PRO A 240 13.95 4.83 -4.00
N ILE A 241 13.30 4.90 -5.17
CA ILE A 241 11.95 4.36 -5.33
C ILE A 241 11.93 2.83 -5.31
N ALA A 242 12.97 2.16 -5.81
CA ALA A 242 13.10 0.71 -5.73
C ALA A 242 13.31 0.23 -4.29
N GLN A 243 14.07 0.98 -3.48
CA GLN A 243 14.23 0.71 -2.06
C GLN A 243 12.90 0.87 -1.31
N TYR A 244 12.13 1.92 -1.61
CA TYR A 244 10.79 2.07 -1.03
C TYR A 244 9.82 0.99 -1.50
N TYR A 245 9.85 0.61 -2.78
CA TYR A 245 9.01 -0.48 -3.30
C TYR A 245 9.25 -1.82 -2.59
N ALA A 246 10.50 -2.11 -2.21
CA ALA A 246 10.81 -3.31 -1.43
C ALA A 246 10.14 -3.31 -0.05
N PHE A 247 9.79 -2.13 0.47
CA PHE A 247 9.08 -1.94 1.73
C PHE A 247 7.56 -1.93 1.57
N ASP A 248 7.02 -1.19 0.60
CA ASP A 248 5.59 -1.11 0.30
C ASP A 248 5.34 -1.31 -1.20
N GLN A 249 4.98 -2.55 -1.56
CA GLN A 249 4.69 -2.93 -2.94
C GLN A 249 3.32 -2.46 -3.43
N GLN A 250 2.44 -2.00 -2.53
CA GLN A 250 1.07 -1.59 -2.86
C GLN A 250 0.94 -0.08 -3.08
N ASP A 251 1.95 0.72 -2.72
CA ASP A 251 1.94 2.17 -2.95
C ASP A 251 1.85 2.49 -4.46
N THR A 252 0.70 3.01 -4.86
CA THR A 252 0.38 3.29 -6.26
C THR A 252 1.27 4.36 -6.88
N ILE A 253 1.75 5.33 -6.09
CA ILE A 253 2.69 6.36 -6.56
C ILE A 253 4.04 5.71 -6.91
N THR A 254 4.55 4.84 -6.05
CA THR A 254 5.78 4.07 -6.28
C THR A 254 5.67 3.20 -7.53
N GLN A 255 4.55 2.47 -7.68
CA GLN A 255 4.29 1.68 -8.89
C GLN A 255 4.26 2.55 -10.15
N ASN A 256 3.60 3.71 -10.09
CA ASN A 256 3.54 4.64 -11.22
C ASN A 256 4.93 5.16 -11.62
N ILE A 257 5.74 5.60 -10.66
CA ILE A 257 7.10 6.09 -10.93
C ILE A 257 7.96 4.99 -11.56
N LEU A 258 7.93 3.77 -11.00
CA LEU A 258 8.66 2.62 -11.54
C LEU A 258 8.21 2.25 -12.97
N ARG A 259 6.91 2.34 -13.28
CA ARG A 259 6.40 2.15 -14.63
C ARG A 259 6.95 3.21 -15.60
N GLU A 260 6.92 4.47 -15.21
CA GLU A 260 7.42 5.57 -16.06
C GLU A 260 8.93 5.51 -16.27
N ILE A 261 9.70 5.10 -15.26
CA ILE A 261 11.14 4.82 -15.39
C ILE A 261 11.37 3.72 -16.43
N CYS A 262 10.62 2.62 -16.36
CA CYS A 262 10.68 1.55 -17.36
C CYS A 262 10.42 2.10 -18.77
N ILE A 263 9.31 2.83 -18.97
CA ILE A 263 8.95 3.41 -20.25
C ILE A 263 10.04 4.37 -20.77
N SER A 264 10.61 5.20 -19.90
CA SER A 264 11.70 6.11 -20.24
C SER A 264 12.94 5.35 -20.71
N ASN A 265 13.34 4.32 -19.97
CA ASN A 265 14.47 3.47 -20.33
C ASN A 265 14.26 2.76 -21.68
N LEU A 266 13.04 2.27 -21.95
CA LEU A 266 12.69 1.65 -23.23
C LEU A 266 12.66 2.66 -24.39
N LYS A 267 12.31 3.93 -24.14
CA LYS A 267 12.37 4.99 -25.17
C LYS A 267 13.81 5.43 -25.46
N LYS A 268 14.67 5.46 -24.44
CA LYS A 268 16.11 5.74 -24.59
C LYS A 268 16.81 4.61 -25.35
N GLN A 269 16.51 3.35 -24.99
CA GLN A 269 17.04 2.17 -25.67
C GLN A 269 16.23 1.92 -26.95
N LYS A 270 16.81 2.27 -28.10
CA LYS A 270 16.12 2.16 -29.39
C LYS A 270 16.13 0.76 -29.99
N ASP A 271 16.71 -0.26 -29.36
CA ASP A 271 16.66 -1.64 -29.86
C ASP A 271 15.50 -2.44 -29.21
N PRO A 272 14.45 -2.81 -29.97
CA PRO A 272 13.33 -3.58 -29.47
C PRO A 272 13.66 -4.95 -28.90
N TYR A 273 14.66 -5.66 -29.41
CA TYR A 273 15.02 -6.97 -28.87
C TYR A 273 15.68 -6.84 -27.50
N ILE A 274 16.56 -5.85 -27.33
CA ILE A 274 17.13 -5.50 -26.03
C ILE A 274 15.99 -5.05 -25.09
N ASN A 275 15.09 -4.19 -25.54
CA ASN A 275 13.93 -3.75 -24.77
C ASN A 275 13.03 -4.91 -24.32
N TYR A 276 12.77 -5.89 -25.19
CA TYR A 276 11.99 -7.07 -24.82
C TYR A 276 12.65 -7.86 -23.67
N LYS A 277 13.97 -8.02 -23.70
CA LYS A 277 14.72 -8.63 -22.58
C LYS A 277 14.68 -7.77 -21.32
N SER A 278 14.82 -6.45 -21.46
CA SER A 278 14.72 -5.50 -20.35
C SER A 278 13.35 -5.56 -19.69
N ILE A 279 12.27 -5.66 -20.49
CA ILE A 279 10.91 -5.84 -19.99
C ILE A 279 10.79 -7.14 -19.20
N LEU A 280 11.30 -8.26 -19.71
CA LEU A 280 11.28 -9.54 -18.97
C LEU A 280 12.00 -9.45 -17.61
N ALA A 281 13.16 -8.81 -17.56
CA ALA A 281 13.87 -8.57 -16.31
C ALA A 281 13.09 -7.62 -15.39
N TRP A 282 12.46 -6.59 -15.95
CA TRP A 282 11.64 -5.63 -15.22
C TRP A 282 10.37 -6.26 -14.65
N GLU A 283 9.67 -7.10 -15.40
CA GLU A 283 8.49 -7.86 -14.97
C GLU A 283 8.85 -8.83 -13.84
N THR A 284 10.06 -9.39 -13.87
CA THR A 284 10.58 -10.26 -12.80
C THR A 284 10.84 -9.45 -11.52
N LYS A 285 11.43 -8.27 -11.65
CA LYS A 285 11.75 -7.37 -10.53
C LYS A 285 10.50 -6.69 -9.96
N TYR A 286 9.53 -6.37 -10.81
CA TYR A 286 8.34 -5.59 -10.50
C TYR A 286 7.08 -6.25 -11.09
N PRO A 287 6.50 -7.26 -10.40
CA PRO A 287 5.40 -8.06 -10.95
C PRO A 287 4.16 -7.28 -11.37
N PHE A 288 3.90 -6.10 -10.77
CA PHE A 288 2.78 -5.23 -11.17
C PHE A 288 2.89 -4.71 -12.62
N THR A 289 4.09 -4.77 -13.21
CA THR A 289 4.34 -4.38 -14.61
C THR A 289 4.05 -5.50 -15.61
N LEU A 290 3.79 -6.72 -15.13
CA LEU A 290 3.47 -7.87 -15.98
C LEU A 290 2.25 -7.58 -16.85
N ASN A 291 2.40 -7.73 -18.17
CA ASN A 291 1.35 -7.42 -19.15
C ASN A 291 0.83 -5.98 -19.12
N ASN A 292 1.64 -5.02 -18.64
CA ASN A 292 1.26 -3.62 -18.68
C ASN A 292 1.15 -3.12 -20.13
N ALA A 293 -0.02 -2.59 -20.49
CA ALA A 293 -0.34 -2.21 -21.86
C ALA A 293 0.53 -1.07 -22.39
N ASP A 294 0.93 -0.12 -21.54
CA ASP A 294 1.72 1.04 -21.96
C ASP A 294 3.17 0.65 -22.26
N ILE A 295 3.76 -0.21 -21.43
CA ILE A 295 5.08 -0.81 -21.66
C ILE A 295 5.09 -1.61 -22.98
N GLN A 296 4.08 -2.46 -23.18
CA GLN A 296 3.95 -3.25 -24.41
C GLN A 296 3.75 -2.37 -25.65
N ARG A 297 2.95 -1.30 -25.54
CA ARG A 297 2.70 -0.36 -26.65
C ARG A 297 3.99 0.30 -27.12
N VAL A 298 4.84 0.77 -26.21
CA VAL A 298 6.14 1.39 -26.55
C VAL A 298 7.02 0.41 -27.30
N LEU A 299 7.14 -0.83 -26.82
CA LEU A 299 7.93 -1.87 -27.49
C LEU A 299 7.41 -2.17 -28.90
N LEU A 300 6.10 -2.33 -29.05
CA LEU A 300 5.47 -2.63 -30.34
C LEU A 300 5.67 -1.50 -31.35
N MET A 301 5.42 -0.25 -30.95
CA MET A 301 5.58 0.91 -31.83
C MET A 301 7.01 1.03 -32.37
N GLU A 302 8.03 0.89 -31.51
CA GLU A 302 9.42 0.98 -31.96
C GLU A 302 9.81 -0.23 -32.82
N SER A 303 9.32 -1.43 -32.50
CA SER A 303 9.53 -2.63 -33.32
C SER A 303 8.95 -2.48 -34.73
N ILE A 304 7.74 -1.94 -34.85
CA ILE A 304 7.08 -1.73 -36.14
C ILE A 304 7.87 -0.71 -36.95
N LYS A 305 8.20 0.43 -36.34
CA LYS A 305 8.96 1.51 -36.99
C LYS A 305 10.30 1.03 -37.53
N LEU A 306 11.09 0.32 -36.73
CA LEU A 306 12.40 -0.18 -37.15
C LEU A 306 12.29 -1.34 -38.15
N GLY A 307 11.27 -2.19 -38.00
CA GLY A 307 10.96 -3.23 -38.97
C GLY A 307 10.63 -2.66 -40.35
N MET A 308 9.81 -1.61 -40.41
CA MET A 308 9.48 -0.91 -41.66
C MET A 308 10.71 -0.27 -42.29
N ALA A 309 11.51 0.47 -41.51
CA ALA A 309 12.74 1.08 -42.01
C ALA A 309 13.75 0.03 -42.53
N ALA A 310 13.86 -1.12 -41.88
CA ALA A 310 14.70 -2.22 -42.35
C ALA A 310 14.16 -2.87 -43.63
N PHE A 311 12.83 -2.95 -43.77
CA PHE A 311 12.19 -3.43 -44.99
C PHE A 311 12.52 -2.53 -46.19
N ASP A 312 12.42 -1.20 -46.01
CA ASP A 312 12.75 -0.21 -47.05
C ASP A 312 14.22 -0.28 -47.50
N GLN A 313 15.10 -0.75 -46.61
CA GLN A 313 16.53 -0.96 -46.87
C GLN A 313 16.87 -2.36 -47.39
N ASN A 314 15.87 -3.22 -47.64
CA ASN A 314 16.04 -4.64 -48.01
C ASN A 314 16.84 -5.47 -46.96
N ASN A 315 16.84 -5.07 -45.70
CA ASN A 315 17.52 -5.78 -44.62
C ASN A 315 16.56 -6.77 -43.92
N PHE A 316 16.32 -7.91 -44.57
CA PHE A 316 15.33 -8.88 -44.11
C PHE A 316 15.72 -9.68 -42.86
N GLU A 317 16.99 -9.72 -42.49
CA GLU A 317 17.42 -10.27 -41.19
C GLU A 317 16.88 -9.41 -40.04
N ILE A 318 16.98 -8.08 -40.17
CA ILE A 318 16.45 -7.14 -39.18
C ILE A 318 14.91 -7.14 -39.18
N VAL A 319 14.27 -7.22 -40.36
CA VAL A 319 12.80 -7.39 -40.44
C VAL A 319 12.35 -8.64 -39.68
N GLU A 320 13.03 -9.78 -39.88
CA GLU A 320 12.70 -11.01 -39.16
C GLU A 320 12.83 -10.83 -37.64
N ARG A 321 13.91 -10.17 -37.20
CA ARG A 321 14.17 -9.90 -35.78
C ARG A 321 13.03 -9.13 -35.15
N TYR A 322 12.60 -8.02 -35.76
CA TYR A 322 11.52 -7.21 -35.21
C TYR A 322 10.14 -7.84 -35.35
N TYR A 323 9.88 -8.59 -36.43
CA TYR A 323 8.68 -9.41 -36.55
C TYR A 323 8.56 -10.43 -35.38
N ARG A 324 9.66 -11.08 -35.00
CA ARG A 324 9.68 -12.01 -33.85
C ARG A 324 9.39 -11.28 -32.54
N THR A 325 9.98 -10.11 -32.32
CA THR A 325 9.69 -9.28 -31.13
C THR A 325 8.21 -8.90 -31.07
N ILE A 326 7.62 -8.42 -32.18
CA ILE A 326 6.20 -8.04 -32.26
C ILE A 326 5.31 -9.22 -31.91
N THR A 327 5.49 -10.35 -32.60
CA THR A 327 4.60 -11.50 -32.44
C THR A 327 4.71 -12.15 -31.06
N THR A 328 5.91 -12.15 -30.48
CA THR A 328 6.13 -12.60 -29.10
C THR A 328 5.39 -11.70 -28.10
N THR A 329 5.53 -10.37 -28.24
CA THR A 329 4.84 -9.39 -27.39
C THR A 329 3.33 -9.51 -27.49
N LEU A 330 2.77 -9.60 -28.70
CA LEU A 330 1.33 -9.79 -28.91
C LEU A 330 0.82 -11.09 -28.27
N SER A 331 1.58 -12.19 -28.41
CA SER A 331 1.17 -13.50 -27.89
C SER A 331 1.14 -13.59 -26.36
N ARG A 332 1.98 -12.79 -25.68
CA ARG A 332 2.04 -12.74 -24.21
C ARG A 332 1.02 -11.78 -23.61
N SER A 333 0.56 -10.79 -24.37
CA SER A 333 -0.38 -9.79 -23.88
C SER A 333 -1.74 -10.39 -23.55
N ARG A 334 -2.30 -9.98 -22.40
CA ARG A 334 -3.68 -10.31 -21.99
C ARG A 334 -4.75 -9.49 -22.71
N SER A 335 -4.34 -8.45 -23.44
CA SER A 335 -5.22 -7.49 -24.11
C SER A 335 -4.65 -7.13 -25.49
N SER A 336 -4.26 -8.16 -26.23
CA SER A 336 -3.59 -8.02 -27.53
C SER A 336 -4.43 -7.29 -28.59
N GLU A 337 -5.76 -7.33 -28.44
CA GLU A 337 -6.75 -6.71 -29.34
C GLU A 337 -6.56 -5.20 -29.42
N GLN A 338 -6.13 -4.56 -28.33
CA GLN A 338 -5.91 -3.11 -28.28
C GLN A 338 -4.75 -2.64 -29.18
N PHE A 339 -3.87 -3.56 -29.61
CA PHE A 339 -2.70 -3.24 -30.42
C PHE A 339 -2.93 -3.44 -31.92
N VAL A 340 -4.06 -4.05 -32.31
CA VAL A 340 -4.39 -4.31 -33.72
C VAL A 340 -4.51 -3.00 -34.52
N GLY A 341 -4.87 -1.88 -33.86
CA GLY A 341 -4.92 -0.55 -34.48
C GLY A 341 -3.58 0.19 -34.57
N LEU A 342 -2.45 -0.42 -34.18
CA LEU A 342 -1.14 0.24 -34.31
C LEU A 342 -0.76 0.41 -35.78
N ALA A 343 -0.40 1.64 -36.15
CA ALA A 343 -0.05 1.99 -37.52
C ALA A 343 1.07 1.09 -38.06
N ASN A 344 0.90 0.61 -39.30
CA ASN A 344 1.83 -0.24 -40.05
C ASN A 344 2.07 -1.65 -39.48
N LEU A 345 1.37 -2.08 -38.43
CA LEU A 345 1.52 -3.43 -37.88
C LEU A 345 1.11 -4.50 -38.91
N ASP A 346 -0.06 -4.32 -39.52
CA ASP A 346 -0.60 -5.13 -40.61
C ASP A 346 0.34 -5.12 -41.83
N HIS A 347 0.78 -3.93 -42.25
CA HIS A 347 1.64 -3.74 -43.43
C HIS A 347 2.98 -4.44 -43.26
N LEU A 348 3.65 -4.30 -42.11
CA LEU A 348 4.92 -4.97 -41.85
C LEU A 348 4.78 -6.50 -41.91
N ILE A 349 3.74 -7.06 -41.28
CA ILE A 349 3.47 -8.50 -41.29
C ILE A 349 3.18 -8.98 -42.71
N TYR A 350 2.33 -8.27 -43.45
CA TYR A 350 1.98 -8.61 -44.81
C TYR A 350 3.20 -8.56 -45.75
N ASN A 351 3.94 -7.46 -45.73
CA ASN A 351 5.09 -7.22 -46.60
C ASN A 351 6.20 -8.24 -46.35
N TYR A 352 6.50 -8.52 -45.08
CA TYR A 352 7.48 -9.54 -44.73
C TYR A 352 7.03 -10.94 -45.14
N GLY A 353 5.74 -11.27 -44.98
CA GLY A 353 5.16 -12.52 -45.46
C GLY A 353 5.27 -12.64 -46.98
N LEU A 354 5.01 -11.56 -47.71
CA LEU A 354 5.06 -11.52 -49.18
C LEU A 354 6.49 -11.70 -49.68
N HIS A 355 7.46 -10.98 -49.11
CA HIS A 355 8.88 -11.18 -49.42
C HIS A 355 9.29 -12.64 -49.20
N THR A 356 8.93 -13.21 -48.03
CA THR A 356 9.25 -14.60 -47.69
C THR A 356 8.62 -15.60 -48.67
N PHE A 357 7.40 -15.33 -49.14
CA PHE A 357 6.72 -16.14 -50.15
C PHE A 357 7.47 -16.13 -51.48
N TYR A 358 7.88 -14.95 -51.96
CA TYR A 358 8.63 -14.83 -53.22
C TYR A 358 10.05 -15.37 -53.14
N ALA A 359 10.66 -15.37 -51.95
CA ALA A 359 11.88 -16.10 -51.66
C ALA A 359 11.71 -17.63 -51.65
N LYS A 360 10.50 -18.13 -51.94
CA LYS A 360 10.12 -19.56 -51.98
C LYS A 360 10.21 -20.30 -50.64
N ASP A 361 10.30 -19.58 -49.52
CA ASP A 361 10.15 -20.17 -48.19
C ASP A 361 8.66 -20.22 -47.81
N PHE A 362 7.92 -21.10 -48.48
CA PHE A 362 6.46 -21.20 -48.33
C PHE A 362 6.05 -21.61 -46.92
N LYS A 363 6.89 -22.38 -46.20
CA LYS A 363 6.62 -22.82 -44.84
C LYS A 363 6.66 -21.64 -43.87
N LYS A 364 7.66 -20.77 -44.00
CA LYS A 364 7.78 -19.57 -43.17
C LYS A 364 6.74 -18.52 -43.58
N ALA A 365 6.52 -18.30 -44.87
CA ALA A 365 5.47 -17.42 -45.37
C ALA A 365 4.08 -17.82 -44.82
N ASN A 366 3.77 -19.12 -44.84
CA ASN A 366 2.53 -19.65 -44.28
C ASN A 366 2.35 -19.30 -42.80
N ARG A 367 3.42 -19.47 -41.99
CA ARG A 367 3.40 -19.10 -40.57
C ARG A 367 3.17 -17.61 -40.38
N ILE A 368 3.82 -16.76 -41.19
CA ILE A 368 3.66 -15.30 -41.11
C ILE A 368 2.23 -14.88 -41.44
N PHE A 369 1.68 -15.37 -42.56
CA PHE A 369 0.30 -15.05 -42.94
C PHE A 369 -0.74 -15.64 -41.98
N ALA A 370 -0.45 -16.76 -41.30
CA ALA A 370 -1.32 -17.30 -40.27
C ALA A 370 -1.40 -16.38 -39.04
N VAL A 371 -0.26 -15.81 -38.64
CA VAL A 371 -0.21 -14.78 -37.59
C VAL A 371 -0.95 -13.52 -38.03
N GLY A 372 -0.70 -13.04 -39.24
CA GLY A 372 -1.43 -11.90 -39.81
C GLY A 372 -2.94 -12.12 -39.80
N ASN A 373 -3.42 -13.26 -40.30
CA ASN A 373 -4.85 -13.58 -40.32
C ASN A 373 -5.45 -13.75 -38.92
N ARG A 374 -4.67 -14.13 -37.90
CA ARG A 374 -5.14 -14.20 -36.51
C ARG A 374 -5.47 -12.82 -35.96
N TYR A 375 -4.61 -11.83 -36.19
CA TYR A 375 -4.79 -10.47 -35.67
C TYR A 375 -5.60 -9.57 -36.60
N PHE A 376 -5.62 -9.87 -37.90
CA PHE A 376 -6.32 -9.13 -38.95
C PHE A 376 -7.25 -10.06 -39.75
N PRO A 377 -8.26 -10.67 -39.11
CA PRO A 377 -9.12 -11.66 -39.76
C PRO A 377 -10.05 -11.05 -40.83
N SER A 378 -10.12 -9.73 -40.96
CA SER A 378 -10.90 -9.08 -42.02
C SER A 378 -10.06 -8.71 -43.25
N ASP A 379 -8.73 -8.86 -43.18
CA ASP A 379 -7.83 -8.55 -44.29
C ASP A 379 -7.90 -9.64 -45.37
N VAL A 380 -8.48 -9.27 -46.52
CA VAL A 380 -8.68 -10.16 -47.68
C VAL A 380 -7.35 -10.55 -48.33
N ALA A 381 -6.37 -9.63 -48.39
CA ALA A 381 -5.07 -9.88 -48.99
C ALA A 381 -4.27 -10.87 -48.13
N MET A 382 -4.27 -10.68 -46.81
CA MET A 382 -3.65 -11.59 -45.85
C MET A 382 -4.22 -13.01 -45.97
N LYS A 383 -5.55 -13.13 -46.03
CA LYS A 383 -6.25 -14.42 -46.25
C LYS A 383 -5.85 -15.10 -47.55
N LYS A 384 -5.81 -14.34 -48.64
CA LYS A 384 -5.44 -14.86 -49.97
C LYS A 384 -4.03 -15.44 -49.94
N MET A 385 -3.06 -14.71 -49.38
CA MET A 385 -1.67 -15.17 -49.29
C MET A 385 -1.49 -16.34 -48.32
N LEU A 386 -2.27 -16.41 -47.23
CA LEU A 386 -2.32 -17.60 -46.39
C LEU A 386 -2.77 -18.85 -47.17
N THR A 387 -3.81 -18.74 -47.99
CA THR A 387 -4.29 -19.85 -48.82
C THR A 387 -3.26 -20.26 -49.87
N LEU A 388 -2.67 -19.30 -50.59
CA LEU A 388 -1.65 -19.56 -51.61
C LEU A 388 -0.40 -20.23 -51.01
N SER A 389 0.05 -19.79 -49.83
CA SER A 389 1.19 -20.42 -49.15
C SER A 389 0.90 -21.86 -48.71
N LYS A 390 -0.34 -22.18 -48.31
CA LYS A 390 -0.75 -23.58 -48.04
C LYS A 390 -0.70 -24.44 -49.29
N GLN A 391 -1.19 -23.93 -50.42
CA GLN A 391 -1.19 -24.68 -51.69
C GLN A 391 0.23 -24.97 -52.18
N LYS A 392 1.20 -24.09 -51.93
CA LYS A 392 2.60 -24.31 -52.31
C LYS A 392 3.37 -25.28 -51.39
N LEU A 393 2.76 -25.73 -50.30
CA LEU A 393 3.31 -26.75 -49.41
C LEU A 393 2.84 -28.17 -49.75
N GLN A 394 1.81 -28.28 -50.60
CA GLN A 394 1.31 -29.52 -51.20
C GLN A 394 2.08 -29.80 -52.48
#